data_AF-A0A5A7MPL6-F1
#
_entry.id   AF-A0A5A7MPL6-F1
#
_cell.length_a   1.000
_cell.length_b   1.000
_cell.length_c   1.000
_cell.angle_alpha   90.00
_cell.angle_beta   90.00
_cell.angle_gamma   90.00
#
_symmetry.space_group_name_H-M   'P 1'
#
loop_
_entity.id
_entity.type
_entity.pdbx_description
1 polymer ?
#
loop_
_entity_poly.entity_id
_entity_poly.type
_entity_poly.pdbx_seq_one_letter_code
_entity_poly.pdbx_strand_id
1 'polypeptide(L)'
;MTAHTYLKTAASIIVLAVAGLAIWQGMLDPSRILPMAVAALFLPIAGGGALSLVHLKCVDATRRSAALASLYKGIIFGGIILAASLAATLGGLLGVFDGTANISKRISGIIIGAVFLYYANSLPKRIASAKMQKILRGNGWIFVIAGLGYFLSWLALPIQMAGTVAIGIMAVGVAVVIIRTLGYRRACQPSNEGP
;
A
#
# COMPACT_ATOMS: atom_id res chain seq x y z
N MET A 1 10.50 -8.17 -25.34
CA MET A 1 9.53 -7.44 -24.49
C MET A 1 10.27 -6.61 -23.46
N THR A 2 9.97 -5.31 -23.32
CA THR A 2 10.65 -4.46 -22.34
C THR A 2 10.04 -4.63 -20.94
N ALA A 3 10.84 -4.49 -19.88
CA ALA A 3 10.40 -4.63 -18.48
C ALA A 3 9.17 -3.76 -18.12
N HIS A 4 9.00 -2.65 -18.83
CA HIS A 4 7.84 -1.76 -18.70
C HIS A 4 6.52 -2.41 -19.15
N THR A 5 6.53 -3.18 -20.23
CA THR A 5 5.33 -3.87 -20.73
C THR A 5 4.83 -4.90 -19.72
N TYR A 6 5.74 -5.65 -19.08
CA TYR A 6 5.38 -6.62 -18.05
C TYR A 6 4.71 -5.96 -16.83
N LEU A 7 5.27 -4.85 -16.34
CA LEU A 7 4.70 -4.12 -15.19
C LEU A 7 3.30 -3.57 -15.51
N LYS A 8 3.10 -3.03 -16.71
CA LYS A 8 1.78 -2.53 -17.15
C LYS A 8 0.76 -3.66 -17.20
N THR A 9 1.10 -4.77 -17.85
CA THR A 9 0.20 -5.93 -17.97
C THR A 9 -0.12 -6.54 -16.60
N ALA A 10 0.87 -6.70 -15.73
CA ALA A 10 0.67 -7.21 -14.38
C ALA A 10 -0.25 -6.29 -13.54
N ALA A 11 -0.05 -4.97 -13.62
CA ALA A 11 -0.92 -4.02 -12.95
C ALA A 11 -2.38 -4.13 -13.44
N SER A 12 -2.60 -4.22 -14.75
CA SER A 12 -3.95 -4.40 -15.32
C SER A 12 -4.60 -5.71 -14.87
N ILE A 13 -3.86 -6.82 -14.89
CA ILE A 13 -4.37 -8.14 -14.43
C ILE A 13 -4.80 -8.06 -12.97
N ILE A 14 -3.99 -7.44 -12.11
CA ILE A 14 -4.29 -7.31 -10.69
C ILE A 14 -5.53 -6.43 -10.46
N VAL A 15 -5.68 -5.32 -11.18
CA VAL A 15 -6.87 -4.47 -11.08
C VAL A 15 -8.13 -5.24 -11.48
N LEU A 16 -8.07 -6.01 -12.57
CA LEU A 16 -9.18 -6.85 -13.01
C LEU A 16 -9.49 -7.96 -12.00
N ALA A 17 -8.48 -8.59 -11.40
CA ALA A 17 -8.65 -9.59 -10.36
C ALA A 17 -9.35 -9.01 -9.11
N VAL A 18 -8.92 -7.83 -8.65
CA VAL A 18 -9.57 -7.14 -7.52
C VAL A 18 -11.01 -6.78 -7.84
N ALA A 19 -11.29 -6.25 -9.04
CA ALA A 19 -12.64 -5.93 -9.47
C ALA A 19 -13.53 -7.19 -9.54
N GLY A 20 -13.02 -8.28 -10.14
CA GLY A 20 -13.74 -9.55 -10.23
C GLY A 20 -14.07 -10.14 -8.86
N LEU A 21 -13.09 -10.15 -7.93
CA LEU A 21 -13.31 -10.59 -6.55
C LEU A 21 -14.35 -9.73 -5.82
N ALA A 22 -14.29 -8.40 -5.98
CA ALA A 22 -15.24 -7.49 -5.36
C ALA A 22 -16.67 -7.69 -5.90
N ILE A 23 -16.83 -7.86 -7.22
CA ILE A 23 -18.13 -8.12 -7.85
C ILE A 23 -18.70 -9.45 -7.37
N TRP A 24 -17.90 -10.53 -7.40
CA TRP A 24 -18.30 -11.85 -6.91
C TRP A 24 -18.82 -11.73 -5.48
N GLN A 25 -18.03 -11.11 -4.61
CA GLN A 25 -18.38 -11.01 -3.21
C GLN A 25 -19.66 -10.18 -2.99
N GLY A 26 -19.93 -9.18 -3.83
CA GLY A 26 -21.15 -8.38 -3.79
C GLY A 26 -22.39 -9.16 -4.22
N MET A 27 -22.23 -10.15 -5.11
CA MET A 27 -23.31 -11.08 -5.46
C MET A 27 -23.66 -12.02 -4.31
N LEU A 28 -22.70 -12.37 -3.45
CA LEU A 28 -22.92 -13.25 -2.30
C LEU A 28 -23.52 -12.53 -1.08
N ASP A 29 -23.10 -11.30 -0.82
CA ASP A 29 -23.59 -10.49 0.30
C ASP A 29 -23.95 -9.07 -0.17
N PRO A 30 -25.21 -8.85 -0.62
CA PRO A 30 -25.66 -7.56 -1.15
C PRO A 30 -25.51 -6.39 -0.17
N SER A 31 -25.49 -6.67 1.15
CA SER A 31 -25.32 -5.64 2.18
C SER A 31 -23.94 -4.96 2.11
N ARG A 32 -22.95 -5.60 1.47
CA ARG A 32 -21.57 -5.11 1.34
C ARG A 32 -21.24 -4.52 -0.03
N ILE A 33 -22.23 -4.31 -0.90
CA ILE A 33 -22.00 -3.76 -2.25
C ILE A 33 -21.25 -2.42 -2.20
N LEU A 34 -21.60 -1.54 -1.26
CA LEU A 34 -20.98 -0.21 -1.16
C LEU A 34 -19.47 -0.27 -0.87
N PRO A 35 -18.98 -0.92 0.22
CA PRO A 35 -17.54 -1.01 0.45
C PRO A 35 -16.79 -1.78 -0.67
N MET A 36 -17.45 -2.71 -1.34
CA MET A 36 -16.87 -3.44 -2.48
C MET A 36 -16.73 -2.58 -3.73
N ALA A 37 -17.74 -1.77 -4.05
CA ALA A 37 -17.67 -0.82 -5.14
C ALA A 37 -16.54 0.19 -4.91
N VAL A 38 -16.40 0.67 -3.67
CA VAL A 38 -15.28 1.55 -3.28
C VAL A 38 -13.94 0.84 -3.47
N ALA A 39 -13.79 -0.40 -3.02
CA ALA A 39 -12.55 -1.17 -3.18
C ALA A 39 -12.20 -1.42 -4.67
N ALA A 40 -13.20 -1.77 -5.49
CA ALA A 40 -13.04 -2.02 -6.92
C ALA A 40 -12.64 -0.76 -7.69
N LEU A 41 -13.19 0.40 -7.30
CA LEU A 41 -12.92 1.68 -7.95
C LEU A 41 -11.64 2.36 -7.44
N PHE A 42 -11.18 2.03 -6.23
CA PHE A 42 -10.03 2.68 -5.61
C PHE A 42 -8.76 2.57 -6.46
N LEU A 43 -8.40 1.37 -6.91
CA LEU A 43 -7.19 1.15 -7.72
C LEU A 43 -7.20 1.87 -9.07
N PRO A 44 -8.27 1.79 -9.90
CA PRO A 44 -8.31 2.52 -11.17
C PRO A 44 -8.35 4.04 -10.96
N ILE A 45 -9.05 4.54 -9.94
CA ILE A 45 -9.07 5.98 -9.64
C ILE A 45 -7.69 6.46 -9.16
N ALA A 46 -7.07 5.77 -8.20
CA ALA A 46 -5.75 6.13 -7.68
C ALA A 46 -4.67 6.02 -8.77
N GLY A 47 -4.70 4.94 -9.55
CA GLY A 47 -3.78 4.71 -10.66
C GLY A 47 -3.96 5.74 -11.77
N GLY A 48 -5.21 5.98 -12.20
CA GLY A 48 -5.56 6.97 -13.22
C GLY A 48 -5.19 8.39 -12.80
N GLY A 49 -5.53 8.79 -11.57
CA GLY A 49 -5.17 10.10 -11.02
C GLY A 49 -3.66 10.31 -10.96
N ALA A 50 -2.91 9.31 -10.49
CA ALA A 50 -1.46 9.39 -10.45
C ALA A 50 -0.82 9.41 -11.86
N LEU A 51 -1.38 8.68 -12.83
CA LEU A 51 -0.96 8.73 -14.24
C LEU A 51 -1.22 10.11 -14.86
N SER A 52 -2.37 10.71 -14.58
CA SER A 52 -2.72 12.07 -15.01
C SER A 52 -1.74 13.09 -14.45
N LEU A 53 -1.39 13.01 -13.15
CA LEU A 53 -0.40 13.90 -12.54
C LEU A 53 1.00 13.76 -13.14
N VAL A 54 1.38 12.56 -13.59
CA VAL A 54 2.65 12.33 -14.30
C VAL A 54 2.61 12.91 -15.72
N HIS A 55 1.46 12.88 -16.39
CA HIS A 55 1.31 13.47 -17.73
C HIS A 55 1.25 15.00 -17.71
N LEU A 56 0.67 15.58 -16.66
CA LEU A 56 0.53 17.03 -16.51
C LEU A 56 1.87 17.74 -16.23
N LYS A 57 2.91 17.03 -15.79
CA LYS A 57 4.23 17.61 -15.54
C LYS A 57 5.13 17.41 -16.76
N CYS A 58 5.75 18.49 -17.26
CA CYS A 58 6.87 18.44 -18.21
C CYS A 58 8.09 17.77 -17.57
N VAL A 59 8.05 16.44 -17.46
CA VAL A 59 9.10 15.61 -16.89
C VAL A 59 9.87 14.96 -18.03
N ASP A 60 11.20 15.06 -18.00
CA ASP A 60 12.08 14.40 -18.96
C ASP A 60 11.69 12.92 -19.16
N ALA A 61 11.82 12.42 -20.40
CA ALA A 61 11.44 11.06 -20.77
C ALA A 61 12.03 9.99 -19.82
N THR A 62 13.28 10.19 -19.37
CA THR A 62 13.97 9.30 -18.43
C THR A 62 13.38 9.32 -17.02
N ARG A 63 12.93 10.48 -16.52
CA ARG A 63 12.27 10.59 -15.22
C ARG A 63 10.83 10.07 -15.28
N ARG A 64 10.16 10.24 -16.42
CA ARG A 64 8.80 9.72 -16.65
C ARG A 64 8.76 8.20 -16.60
N SER A 65 9.70 7.51 -17.25
CA SER A 65 9.75 6.04 -17.23
C SER A 65 10.01 5.47 -15.83
N ALA A 66 10.90 6.10 -15.06
CA ALA A 66 11.15 5.73 -13.66
C ALA A 66 9.94 5.98 -12.75
N ALA A 67 9.25 7.11 -12.93
CA ALA A 67 8.03 7.44 -12.18
C ALA A 67 6.90 6.45 -12.48
N LEU A 68 6.67 6.13 -13.76
CA LEU A 68 5.67 5.13 -14.18
C LEU A 68 6.00 3.74 -13.62
N ALA A 69 7.26 3.31 -13.67
CA ALA A 69 7.66 2.03 -13.10
C ALA A 69 7.40 1.96 -11.58
N SER A 70 7.64 3.06 -10.85
CA SER A 70 7.31 3.15 -9.41
C SER A 70 5.80 3.10 -9.18
N LEU A 71 5.03 3.76 -10.03
CA LEU A 71 3.57 3.82 -9.95
C LEU A 71 2.95 2.44 -10.19
N TYR A 72 3.36 1.73 -11.26
CA TYR A 72 2.89 0.38 -11.54
C TYR A 72 3.24 -0.60 -10.42
N LYS A 73 4.45 -0.52 -9.85
CA LYS A 73 4.81 -1.33 -8.67
C LYS A 73 3.86 -1.05 -7.50
N GLY A 74 3.56 0.22 -7.23
CA GLY A 74 2.59 0.60 -6.20
C GLY A 74 1.20 0.00 -6.43
N ILE A 75 0.68 0.07 -7.67
CA ILE A 75 -0.61 -0.51 -8.05
C ILE A 75 -0.62 -2.04 -7.89
N ILE A 76 0.43 -2.72 -8.39
CA ILE A 76 0.59 -4.17 -8.27
C ILE A 76 0.53 -4.59 -6.80
N PHE A 77 1.31 -3.93 -5.92
CA PHE A 77 1.34 -4.26 -4.50
C PHE A 77 0.02 -3.94 -3.80
N GLY A 78 -0.52 -2.74 -4.00
CA GLY A 78 -1.81 -2.36 -3.41
C GLY A 78 -2.93 -3.31 -3.84
N GLY A 79 -2.92 -3.74 -5.09
CA GLY A 79 -3.89 -4.69 -5.60
C GLY A 79 -3.68 -6.12 -5.11
N ILE A 80 -2.45 -6.58 -4.89
CA ILE A 80 -2.19 -7.87 -4.23
C ILE A 80 -2.74 -7.87 -2.79
N ILE A 81 -2.50 -6.79 -2.03
CA ILE A 81 -3.03 -6.66 -0.65
C ILE A 81 -4.55 -6.69 -0.66
N LEU A 82 -5.18 -5.91 -1.54
CA LEU A 82 -6.64 -5.86 -1.67
C LEU A 82 -7.21 -7.21 -2.11
N ALA A 83 -6.60 -7.86 -3.11
CA ALA A 83 -7.01 -9.18 -3.59
C ALA A 83 -6.91 -10.23 -2.47
N ALA A 84 -5.82 -10.23 -1.71
CA ALA A 84 -5.65 -11.14 -0.57
C ALA A 84 -6.72 -10.90 0.51
N SER A 85 -7.05 -9.64 0.80
CA SER A 85 -8.10 -9.28 1.77
C SER A 85 -9.49 -9.71 1.30
N LEU A 86 -9.81 -9.50 0.03
CA LEU A 86 -11.09 -9.92 -0.56
C LEU A 86 -11.20 -11.45 -0.60
N ALA A 87 -10.15 -12.14 -1.03
CA ALA A 87 -10.10 -13.60 -1.05
C ALA A 87 -10.29 -14.21 0.34
N ALA A 88 -9.67 -13.64 1.38
CA ALA A 88 -9.87 -14.08 2.75
C ALA A 88 -11.33 -13.89 3.21
N THR A 89 -11.96 -12.77 2.84
CA THR A 89 -13.37 -12.53 3.18
C THR A 89 -14.30 -13.49 2.44
N LEU A 90 -14.01 -13.76 1.17
CA LEU A 90 -14.74 -14.73 0.36
C LEU A 90 -14.65 -16.14 0.95
N GLY A 91 -13.47 -16.58 1.37
CA GLY A 91 -13.31 -17.86 2.06
C GLY A 91 -14.12 -17.95 3.36
N GLY A 92 -14.28 -16.82 4.07
CA GLY A 92 -15.16 -16.74 5.24
C GLY A 92 -16.64 -16.92 4.89
N LEU A 93 -17.10 -16.29 3.81
CA LEU A 93 -18.48 -16.42 3.33
C LEU A 93 -18.82 -17.82 2.82
N LEU A 94 -17.84 -18.51 2.23
CA LEU A 94 -18.02 -19.87 1.72
C LEU A 94 -17.97 -20.96 2.81
N GLY A 95 -17.86 -20.59 4.08
CA GLY A 95 -17.76 -21.55 5.19
C GLY A 95 -16.44 -22.32 5.21
N VAL A 96 -15.48 -21.99 4.34
CA VAL A 96 -14.14 -22.63 4.29
C VAL A 96 -13.42 -22.47 5.64
N PHE A 97 -13.82 -21.46 6.42
CA PHE A 97 -13.26 -21.16 7.74
C PHE A 97 -14.22 -21.38 8.92
N ASP A 98 -15.28 -22.19 8.79
CA ASP A 98 -16.14 -22.50 9.94
C ASP A 98 -15.33 -23.18 11.06
N GLY A 99 -15.36 -22.59 12.27
CA GLY A 99 -14.49 -22.93 13.41
C GLY A 99 -13.10 -22.29 13.40
N THR A 100 -12.66 -21.70 12.29
CA THR A 100 -11.32 -21.09 12.10
C THR A 100 -11.36 -19.61 11.72
N ALA A 101 -12.50 -18.92 11.90
CA ALA A 101 -12.64 -17.48 11.65
C ALA A 101 -11.59 -16.60 12.35
N ASN A 102 -11.02 -17.09 13.46
CA ASN A 102 -9.88 -16.44 14.13
C ASN A 102 -8.57 -16.62 13.36
N ILE A 103 -8.35 -17.78 12.76
CA ILE A 103 -7.15 -18.11 11.99
C ILE A 103 -7.12 -17.31 10.68
N SER A 104 -8.24 -17.22 9.96
CA SER A 104 -8.30 -16.45 8.71
C SER A 104 -7.94 -14.97 8.93
N LYS A 105 -8.51 -14.34 9.97
CA LYS A 105 -8.17 -12.97 10.38
C LYS A 105 -6.70 -12.81 10.73
N ARG A 106 -6.11 -13.78 11.46
CA ARG A 106 -4.67 -13.77 11.80
C ARG A 106 -3.81 -13.85 10.55
N ILE A 107 -4.09 -14.81 9.66
CA ILE A 107 -3.32 -15.00 8.42
C ILE A 107 -3.37 -13.72 7.58
N SER A 108 -4.56 -13.13 7.40
CA SER A 108 -4.69 -11.86 6.67
C SER A 108 -3.86 -10.75 7.30
N GLY A 109 -3.94 -10.57 8.63
CA GLY A 109 -3.16 -9.55 9.33
C GLY A 109 -1.64 -9.77 9.25
N ILE A 110 -1.19 -11.01 9.37
CA ILE A 110 0.20 -11.43 9.19
C ILE A 110 0.68 -11.11 7.77
N ILE A 111 -0.10 -11.47 6.75
CA ILE A 111 0.24 -11.18 5.35
C ILE A 111 0.34 -9.67 5.13
N ILE A 112 -0.62 -8.88 5.62
CA ILE A 112 -0.59 -7.43 5.50
C ILE A 112 0.67 -6.85 6.14
N GLY A 113 1.01 -7.27 7.37
CA GLY A 113 2.24 -6.84 8.05
C GLY A 113 3.51 -7.21 7.28
N ALA A 114 3.57 -8.42 6.74
CA ALA A 114 4.69 -8.90 5.92
C ALA A 114 4.84 -8.09 4.62
N VAL A 115 3.73 -7.70 3.99
CA VAL A 115 3.77 -6.84 2.79
C VAL A 115 4.33 -5.45 3.13
N PHE A 116 3.94 -4.87 4.27
CA PHE A 116 4.52 -3.59 4.72
C PHE A 116 6.03 -3.70 4.96
N LEU A 117 6.49 -4.78 5.60
CA LEU A 117 7.91 -5.07 5.81
C LEU A 117 8.69 -5.16 4.49
N TYR A 118 8.15 -5.91 3.54
CA TYR A 118 8.75 -6.04 2.22
C TYR A 118 8.78 -4.68 1.49
N TYR A 119 7.67 -3.94 1.51
CA TYR A 119 7.55 -2.65 0.83
C TYR A 119 8.56 -1.64 1.36
N ALA A 120 8.64 -1.51 2.68
CA ALA A 120 9.55 -0.57 3.34
C ALA A 120 11.03 -0.82 2.97
N ASN A 121 11.40 -2.08 2.78
CA ASN A 121 12.74 -2.48 2.31
C ASN A 121 12.96 -2.20 0.82
N SER A 122 11.90 -2.28 0.01
CA SER A 122 11.95 -2.07 -1.43
C SER A 122 12.00 -0.59 -1.86
N LEU A 123 11.77 0.35 -0.94
CA LEU A 123 11.75 1.78 -1.25
C LEU A 123 13.06 2.22 -1.91
N PRO A 124 13.00 2.82 -3.12
CA PRO A 124 14.17 3.07 -3.94
C PRO A 124 15.09 4.13 -3.30
N LYS A 125 16.31 3.71 -2.97
CA LYS A 125 17.35 4.55 -2.35
C LYS A 125 18.16 5.38 -3.37
N ARG A 126 17.85 5.30 -4.68
CA ARG A 126 18.86 5.49 -5.74
C ARG A 126 18.92 6.86 -6.44
N ILE A 127 17.97 7.78 -6.25
CA ILE A 127 17.93 9.04 -7.04
C ILE A 127 17.63 10.26 -6.16
N ALA A 128 18.43 10.46 -5.11
CA ALA A 128 18.27 11.62 -4.24
C ALA A 128 19.62 12.13 -3.75
N SER A 129 19.70 13.41 -3.38
CA SER A 129 20.89 13.97 -2.73
C SER A 129 21.25 13.16 -1.46
N ALA A 130 22.51 13.18 -1.03
CA ALA A 130 22.96 12.42 0.15
C ALA A 130 22.09 12.69 1.39
N LYS A 131 21.70 13.96 1.57
CA LYS A 131 20.79 14.41 2.64
C LYS A 131 19.40 13.75 2.51
N MET A 132 18.82 13.73 1.31
CA MET A 132 17.51 13.11 1.04
C MET A 132 17.56 11.57 1.12
N GLN A 133 18.65 10.93 0.71
CA GLN A 133 18.83 9.48 0.89
C GLN A 133 18.84 9.09 2.37
N LYS A 134 19.47 9.88 3.24
CA LYS A 134 19.48 9.64 4.69
C LYS A 134 18.06 9.66 5.27
N ILE A 135 17.22 10.61 4.83
CA ILE A 135 15.81 10.68 5.23
C ILE A 135 15.03 9.48 4.71
N LEU A 136 15.16 9.16 3.42
CA LEU A 136 14.44 8.04 2.81
C LEU A 136 14.78 6.72 3.50
N ARG A 137 16.05 6.50 3.86
CA ARG A 137 16.47 5.35 4.68
C ARG A 137 15.85 5.38 6.06
N GLY A 138 15.84 6.54 6.73
CA GLY A 138 15.23 6.70 8.05
C GLY A 138 13.72 6.43 8.03
N ASN A 139 13.01 6.96 7.04
CA ASN A 139 11.57 6.73 6.84
C ASN A 139 11.28 5.27 6.48
N GLY A 140 12.12 4.65 5.64
CA GLY A 140 12.04 3.22 5.35
C GLY A 140 12.13 2.38 6.62
N TRP A 141 13.10 2.65 7.49
CA TRP A 141 13.23 1.94 8.77
C TRP A 141 12.03 2.12 9.69
N ILE A 142 11.43 3.33 9.74
CA ILE A 142 10.20 3.55 10.52
C ILE A 142 9.07 2.65 10.01
N PHE A 143 8.89 2.57 8.69
CA PHE A 143 7.88 1.69 8.10
C PHE A 143 8.20 0.20 8.31
N VAL A 144 9.48 -0.21 8.31
CA VAL A 144 9.88 -1.58 8.66
C VAL A 144 9.46 -1.89 10.10
N ILE A 145 9.77 -1.01 11.05
CA ILE A 145 9.42 -1.21 12.47
C ILE A 145 7.90 -1.23 12.66
N ALA A 146 7.17 -0.32 12.02
CA ALA A 146 5.71 -0.28 12.08
C ALA A 146 5.07 -1.53 11.44
N GLY A 147 5.57 -1.98 10.29
CA GLY A 147 5.15 -3.22 9.64
C GLY A 147 5.45 -4.47 10.49
N LEU A 148 6.61 -4.50 11.15
CA LEU A 148 6.97 -5.57 12.09
C LEU A 148 6.02 -5.59 13.28
N GLY A 149 5.75 -4.44 13.89
CA GLY A 149 4.81 -4.34 15.01
C GLY A 149 3.39 -4.73 14.60
N TYR A 150 2.94 -4.36 13.39
CA TYR A 150 1.68 -4.81 12.82
C TYR A 150 1.65 -6.33 12.67
N PHE A 151 2.68 -6.92 12.07
CA PHE A 151 2.82 -8.37 11.90
C PHE A 151 2.78 -9.11 13.25
N LEU A 152 3.61 -8.69 14.21
CA LEU A 152 3.69 -9.29 15.53
C LEU A 152 2.39 -9.14 16.31
N SER A 153 1.65 -8.06 16.09
CA SER A 153 0.33 -7.87 16.71
C SER A 153 -0.64 -8.97 16.32
N TRP A 154 -0.70 -9.32 15.04
CA TRP A 154 -1.57 -10.41 14.57
C TRP A 154 -1.04 -11.80 14.92
N LEU A 155 0.27 -11.95 15.12
CA LEU A 155 0.88 -13.21 15.52
C LEU A 155 0.67 -13.51 17.02
N ALA A 156 0.86 -12.52 17.89
CA ALA A 156 0.98 -12.73 19.34
C ALA A 156 -0.22 -12.28 20.17
N LEU A 157 -0.98 -11.26 19.75
CA LEU A 157 -2.08 -10.73 20.57
C LEU A 157 -3.38 -11.54 20.43
N PRO A 158 -4.29 -11.48 21.43
CA PRO A 158 -5.66 -11.94 21.30
C PRO A 158 -6.37 -11.25 20.13
N ILE A 159 -7.26 -11.98 19.45
CA ILE A 159 -7.87 -11.51 18.19
C ILE A 159 -8.66 -10.21 18.37
N GLN A 160 -9.23 -10.00 19.56
CA GLN A 160 -10.00 -8.81 19.92
C GLN A 160 -9.12 -7.55 20.00
N MET A 161 -7.84 -7.70 20.35
CA MET A 161 -6.90 -6.59 20.52
C MET A 161 -5.97 -6.42 19.32
N ALA A 162 -5.69 -7.50 18.58
CA ALA A 162 -4.72 -7.52 17.48
C ALA A 162 -4.98 -6.41 16.45
N GLY A 163 -6.23 -6.24 16.01
CA GLY A 163 -6.60 -5.21 15.03
C GLY A 163 -6.32 -3.79 15.53
N THR A 164 -6.83 -3.45 16.73
CA THR A 164 -6.68 -2.11 17.32
C THR A 164 -5.21 -1.74 17.54
N VAL A 165 -4.42 -2.66 18.10
CA VAL A 165 -3.00 -2.44 18.36
C VAL A 165 -2.22 -2.32 17.05
N ALA A 166 -2.48 -3.21 16.08
CA ALA A 166 -1.82 -3.16 14.78
C ALA A 166 -2.07 -1.84 14.04
N ILE A 167 -3.32 -1.37 14.03
CA ILE A 167 -3.69 -0.08 13.43
C ILE A 167 -3.01 1.08 14.17
N GLY A 168 -3.00 1.07 15.51
CA GLY A 168 -2.33 2.10 16.31
C GLY A 168 -0.84 2.20 16.02
N ILE A 169 -0.12 1.07 15.98
CA ILE A 169 1.31 1.02 15.64
C ILE A 169 1.55 1.60 14.24
N MET A 170 0.75 1.19 13.25
CA MET A 170 0.90 1.69 11.89
C MET A 170 0.61 3.19 11.79
N ALA A 171 -0.44 3.67 12.46
CA ALA A 171 -0.81 5.09 12.50
C ALA A 171 0.31 5.95 13.10
N VAL A 172 0.92 5.51 14.20
CA VAL A 172 2.08 6.19 14.80
C VAL A 172 3.27 6.21 13.84
N GLY A 173 3.58 5.08 13.19
CA GLY A 173 4.66 5.02 12.19
C GLY A 173 4.45 6.01 11.04
N VAL A 174 3.24 6.05 10.49
CA VAL A 174 2.86 7.01 9.43
C VAL A 174 2.97 8.46 9.93
N ALA A 175 2.48 8.75 11.13
CA ALA A 175 2.55 10.10 11.71
C ALA A 175 4.01 10.56 11.87
N VAL A 176 4.90 9.71 12.37
CA VAL A 176 6.33 10.02 12.52
C VAL A 176 6.97 10.31 11.15
N VAL A 177 6.65 9.53 10.12
CA VAL A 177 7.16 9.76 8.76
C VAL A 177 6.67 11.12 8.22
N ILE A 178 5.38 11.44 8.40
CA ILE A 178 4.81 12.73 7.98
C ILE A 178 5.51 13.88 8.70
N ILE A 179 5.63 13.81 10.03
CA ILE A 179 6.28 14.84 10.84
C ILE A 179 7.74 15.07 10.40
N ARG A 180 8.52 14.00 10.22
CA ARG A 180 9.92 14.11 9.75
C ARG A 180 9.99 14.74 8.35
N THR A 181 9.10 14.33 7.45
CA THR A 181 9.10 14.82 6.06
C THR A 181 8.69 16.29 6.00
N LEU A 182 7.72 16.72 6.80
CA LEU A 182 7.28 18.12 6.88
C LEU A 182 8.35 19.01 7.54
N GLY A 183 8.94 18.57 8.65
CA GLY A 183 10.01 19.32 9.32
C GLY A 183 11.20 19.58 8.39
N TYR A 184 11.50 18.61 7.53
CA TYR A 184 12.57 18.74 6.56
C TYR A 184 12.24 19.70 5.40
N ARG A 185 10.97 19.75 4.95
CA ARG A 185 10.55 20.73 3.94
C ARG A 185 10.72 22.17 4.43
N ARG A 186 10.40 22.43 5.69
CA ARG A 186 10.55 23.76 6.31
C ARG A 186 12.01 24.19 6.37
N ALA A 187 12.92 23.29 6.75
CA ALA A 187 14.36 23.57 6.83
C ALA A 187 15.05 23.78 5.46
N CYS A 188 14.37 23.49 4.35
CA CYS A 188 14.89 23.66 3.00
C CYS A 188 14.17 24.76 2.20
N GLN A 189 13.20 25.47 2.78
CA GLN A 189 12.72 26.69 2.16
C GLN A 189 13.87 27.71 2.21
N PRO A 190 14.40 28.16 1.06
CA PRO A 190 15.35 29.26 1.06
C PRO A 190 14.66 30.44 1.75
N SER A 191 15.37 31.10 2.67
CA SER A 191 14.90 32.37 3.23
C SER A 191 14.64 33.30 2.04
N ASN A 192 13.38 33.47 1.67
CA ASN A 192 12.93 34.53 0.76
C ASN A 192 13.03 35.87 1.50
N GLU A 193 14.19 36.15 2.07
CA GLU A 193 14.58 37.46 2.55
C GLU A 193 15.06 38.20 1.30
N GLY A 194 14.10 38.86 0.66
CA GLY A 194 14.39 39.97 -0.23
C GLY A 194 15.02 41.13 0.55
N PRO A 195 15.75 42.01 -0.14
CA PRO A 195 16.63 43.04 0.42
C PRO A 195 15.92 44.06 1.31
#